data_AF-A0A4R5GY62-F1
#
_entry.id   AF-A0A4R5GY62-F1
#
_cell.length_a   1.000
_cell.length_b   1.000
_cell.length_c   1.000
_cell.angle_alpha   90.00
_cell.angle_beta   90.00
_cell.angle_gamma   90.00
#
_symmetry.space_group_name_H-M   'P 1'
#
loop_
_entity.id
_entity.type
_entity.pdbx_description
1 polymer ?
#
loop_
_entity_poly.entity_id
_entity_poly.type
_entity_poly.pdbx_seq_one_letter_code
_entity_poly.pdbx_strand_id
1 'polypeptide(L)'
;MKFNTTNTSTIPQPANWVLTKLLKNKMSDEQVGDLFEEYSAKASNSPNTANKWIARQTIIACLSAINSTIRSEQTLCYALYLIAIGLFTSLTLFISWLSNADDIASNLWQTLLAGKVHSLLAEPGIWTSMFETANNMDFGMYIHIPSLAWAGLCFFGLSCIQKKQLVSQLTFTSLAVAAVTLPYLWSLAYIATHELKATQIGPIIAFGVISAFYLILPMTHKVIKVAQAKSTII
;
A
#
# COMPACT_ATOMS: atom_id res chain seq x y z
N MET A 1 40.32 1.28 -41.96
CA MET A 1 40.32 -0.19 -41.82
C MET A 1 38.93 -0.67 -42.22
N LYS A 2 38.81 -1.47 -43.29
CA LYS A 2 37.53 -1.96 -43.80
C LYS A 2 37.02 -3.04 -42.84
N PHE A 3 35.85 -2.82 -42.23
CA PHE A 3 35.16 -3.86 -41.47
C PHE A 3 34.61 -4.89 -42.45
N ASN A 4 35.16 -6.10 -42.40
CA ASN A 4 34.71 -7.24 -43.18
C ASN A 4 33.34 -7.68 -42.66
N THR A 5 32.36 -7.72 -43.56
CA THR A 5 31.01 -8.22 -43.31
C THR A 5 31.03 -9.75 -43.27
N THR A 6 31.08 -10.32 -42.08
CA THR A 6 30.83 -11.75 -41.84
C THR A 6 29.58 -11.91 -40.99
N ASN A 7 28.49 -12.39 -41.61
CA ASN A 7 27.25 -12.90 -41.03
C ASN A 7 26.79 -12.26 -39.70
N THR A 8 26.10 -11.12 -39.79
CA THR A 8 25.33 -10.58 -38.68
C THR A 8 24.12 -11.47 -38.43
N SER A 9 24.27 -12.46 -37.54
CA SER A 9 23.14 -13.10 -36.89
C SER A 9 22.35 -11.99 -36.19
N THR A 10 21.18 -11.67 -36.73
CA THR A 10 20.35 -10.59 -36.21
C THR A 10 19.66 -11.07 -34.95
N ILE A 11 19.84 -10.31 -33.87
CA ILE A 11 19.15 -10.57 -32.60
C ILE A 11 17.65 -10.65 -32.85
N PRO A 12 16.92 -11.58 -32.20
CA PRO A 12 15.48 -11.63 -32.29
C PRO A 12 14.87 -10.26 -32.01
N GLN A 13 14.07 -9.75 -32.95
CA GLN A 13 13.42 -8.44 -32.88
C GLN A 13 12.76 -8.13 -31.51
N PRO A 14 12.03 -9.06 -30.85
CA PRO A 14 11.46 -8.78 -29.52
C PRO A 14 12.51 -8.56 -28.44
N ALA A 15 13.61 -9.32 -28.43
CA ALA A 15 14.70 -9.14 -27.46
C ALA A 15 15.41 -7.80 -27.67
N ASN A 16 15.70 -7.46 -28.93
CA ASN A 16 16.29 -6.17 -29.28
C ASN A 16 15.38 -5.01 -28.86
N TRP A 17 14.08 -5.08 -29.13
CA TRP A 17 13.12 -4.06 -28.74
C TRP A 17 13.06 -3.87 -27.22
N VAL A 18 13.00 -4.96 -26.44
CA VAL A 18 12.96 -4.88 -24.97
C VAL A 18 14.24 -4.26 -24.41
N LEU A 19 15.42 -4.70 -24.87
CA LEU A 19 16.70 -4.20 -24.38
C LEU A 19 16.93 -2.71 -24.74
N THR A 20 16.61 -2.32 -25.98
CA THR A 20 16.93 -0.97 -26.48
C THR A 20 15.84 0.09 -26.25
N LYS A 21 14.59 -0.32 -25.97
CA LYS A 21 13.49 0.63 -25.72
C LYS A 21 13.00 0.58 -24.28
N LEU A 22 12.86 -0.60 -23.71
CA LEU A 22 12.25 -0.80 -22.39
C LEU A 22 13.29 -0.69 -21.26
N LEU A 23 14.52 -1.16 -21.52
CA LEU A 23 15.58 -1.24 -20.52
C LEU A 23 16.69 -0.18 -20.71
N LYS A 24 16.59 0.66 -21.75
CA LYS A 24 17.60 1.68 -22.09
C LYS A 24 17.90 2.67 -20.94
N ASN A 25 16.91 3.00 -20.12
CA ASN A 25 17.12 3.90 -18.97
C ASN A 25 17.69 3.19 -17.73
N LYS A 26 17.84 1.85 -17.78
CA LYS A 26 18.29 1.01 -16.66
C LYS A 26 19.54 0.18 -16.95
N MET A 27 19.99 0.13 -18.21
CA MET A 27 21.23 -0.49 -18.64
C MET A 27 22.05 0.54 -19.40
N SER A 28 23.37 0.58 -19.17
CA SER A 28 24.24 1.43 -19.98
C SER A 28 24.31 0.91 -21.41
N ASP A 29 24.57 1.81 -22.37
CA ASP A 29 24.78 1.42 -23.76
C ASP A 29 25.92 0.41 -23.91
N GLU A 30 26.92 0.44 -23.01
CA GLU A 30 28.00 -0.55 -22.89
C GLU A 30 27.48 -1.95 -22.53
N GLN A 31 26.60 -2.07 -21.51
CA GLN A 31 26.02 -3.36 -21.11
C GLN A 31 25.16 -3.99 -22.21
N VAL A 32 24.44 -3.15 -22.97
CA VAL A 32 23.66 -3.60 -24.12
C VAL A 32 24.59 -4.04 -25.26
N GLY A 33 25.70 -3.32 -25.46
CA GLY A 33 26.76 -3.68 -26.40
C GLY A 33 27.38 -5.05 -26.09
N ASP A 34 27.77 -5.29 -24.84
CA ASP A 34 28.36 -6.55 -24.38
C ASP A 34 27.41 -7.74 -24.61
N LEU A 35 26.12 -7.56 -24.31
CA LEU A 35 25.07 -8.56 -24.56
C LEU A 35 24.95 -8.90 -26.05
N PHE A 36 25.14 -7.92 -26.93
CA PHE A 36 25.06 -8.10 -28.37
C PHE A 36 26.30 -8.79 -28.92
N GLU A 37 27.48 -8.45 -28.42
CA GLU A 37 28.74 -9.13 -28.77
C GLU A 37 28.73 -10.60 -28.34
N GLU A 38 28.31 -10.89 -27.10
CA GLU A 38 28.17 -12.26 -26.62
C GLU A 38 27.13 -13.06 -27.42
N TYR A 39 26.04 -12.43 -27.83
CA TYR A 39 25.06 -13.06 -28.71
C TYR A 39 25.68 -13.44 -30.06
N SER A 40 26.40 -12.51 -30.72
CA SER A 40 27.06 -12.77 -31.99
C SER A 40 28.10 -13.89 -31.90
N ALA A 41 28.86 -13.95 -30.80
CA ALA A 41 29.81 -15.03 -30.54
C ALA A 41 29.10 -16.40 -30.36
N LYS A 42 27.94 -16.43 -29.68
CA LYS A 42 27.16 -17.66 -29.48
C LYS A 42 26.41 -18.09 -30.74
N ALA A 43 25.88 -17.14 -31.50
CA ALA A 43 25.12 -17.39 -32.73
C ALA A 43 26.00 -17.92 -33.86
N SER A 44 27.28 -17.54 -33.87
CA SER A 44 28.30 -18.11 -34.77
C SER A 44 28.51 -19.61 -34.55
N ASN A 45 28.31 -20.11 -33.32
CA ASN A 45 28.45 -21.53 -32.97
C ASN A 45 27.11 -22.30 -33.07
N SER A 46 26.03 -21.73 -32.53
CA SER A 46 24.70 -22.37 -32.54
C SER A 46 23.58 -21.32 -32.42
N PRO A 47 22.88 -20.99 -33.52
CA PRO A 47 21.82 -19.99 -33.52
C PRO A 47 20.68 -20.28 -32.53
N ASN A 48 20.28 -21.54 -32.41
CA ASN A 48 19.21 -21.94 -31.49
C ASN A 48 19.58 -21.74 -30.02
N THR A 49 20.82 -22.05 -29.65
CA THR A 49 21.32 -21.84 -28.28
C THR A 49 21.47 -20.35 -27.98
N ALA A 50 21.94 -19.56 -28.94
CA ALA A 50 22.04 -18.11 -28.81
C ALA A 50 20.67 -17.45 -28.61
N ASN A 51 19.64 -17.87 -29.36
CA ASN A 51 18.28 -17.36 -29.22
C ASN A 51 17.67 -17.68 -27.85
N LYS A 52 17.85 -18.91 -27.34
CA LYS A 52 17.41 -19.27 -25.98
C LYS A 52 18.16 -18.47 -24.91
N TRP A 53 19.46 -18.27 -25.10
CA TRP A 53 20.30 -17.53 -24.17
C TRP A 53 19.90 -16.06 -24.09
N ILE A 54 19.73 -15.35 -25.23
CA ILE A 54 19.36 -13.93 -25.22
C ILE A 54 17.94 -13.73 -24.69
N ALA A 55 17.01 -14.66 -24.95
CA ALA A 55 15.68 -14.63 -24.35
C ALA A 55 15.75 -14.73 -22.81
N ARG A 56 16.58 -15.64 -22.28
CA ARG A 56 16.81 -15.76 -20.83
C ARG A 56 17.41 -14.48 -20.24
N GLN A 57 18.41 -13.89 -20.88
CA GLN A 57 19.01 -12.64 -20.41
C GLN A 57 18.01 -11.49 -20.44
N THR A 58 17.20 -11.40 -21.48
CA THR A 58 16.12 -10.40 -21.59
C THR A 58 15.11 -10.55 -20.45
N ILE A 59 14.71 -11.78 -20.11
CA ILE A 59 13.80 -12.04 -18.97
C ILE A 59 14.45 -11.63 -17.65
N ILE A 60 15.72 -12.00 -17.40
CA ILE A 60 16.44 -11.63 -16.17
C ILE A 60 16.54 -10.12 -16.04
N ALA A 61 16.88 -9.44 -17.14
CA ALA A 61 16.95 -7.99 -17.20
C ALA A 61 15.61 -7.32 -16.90
N CYS A 62 14.52 -7.82 -17.48
CA CYS A 62 13.16 -7.37 -17.17
C CYS A 62 12.81 -7.57 -15.69
N LEU A 63 13.09 -8.75 -15.13
CA LEU A 63 12.82 -9.03 -13.72
C LEU A 63 13.61 -8.12 -12.79
N SER A 64 14.88 -7.85 -13.10
CA SER A 64 15.71 -6.90 -12.37
C SER A 64 15.17 -5.47 -12.46
N ALA A 65 14.75 -5.04 -13.66
CA ALA A 65 14.16 -3.73 -13.88
C ALA A 65 12.82 -3.55 -13.15
N ILE A 66 11.96 -4.58 -13.17
CA ILE A 66 10.70 -4.61 -12.42
C ILE A 66 10.99 -4.55 -10.91
N ASN A 67 11.89 -5.41 -10.41
CA ASN A 67 12.23 -5.44 -8.98
C ASN A 67 12.81 -4.11 -8.51
N SER A 68 13.69 -3.47 -9.29
CA SER A 68 14.22 -2.14 -8.98
C SER A 68 13.17 -1.04 -9.05
N THR A 69 12.17 -1.13 -9.93
CA THR A 69 11.03 -0.20 -9.95
C THR A 69 10.12 -0.41 -8.74
N ILE A 70 9.76 -1.64 -8.40
CA ILE A 70 8.91 -1.96 -7.24
C ILE A 70 9.58 -1.52 -5.93
N ARG A 71 10.90 -1.69 -5.83
CA ARG A 71 11.71 -1.23 -4.69
C ARG A 71 12.02 0.25 -4.73
N SER A 72 11.61 0.96 -5.77
CA SER A 72 11.79 2.41 -5.81
C SER A 72 10.94 3.04 -4.72
N GLU A 73 11.52 4.00 -4.02
CA GLU A 73 10.84 4.70 -2.93
C GLU A 73 9.55 5.38 -3.41
N GLN A 74 9.56 5.91 -4.64
CA GLN A 74 8.38 6.53 -5.24
C GLN A 74 7.24 5.52 -5.40
N THR A 75 7.51 4.32 -5.92
CA THR A 75 6.50 3.26 -6.04
C THR A 75 5.95 2.84 -4.67
N LEU A 76 6.81 2.73 -3.66
CA LEU A 76 6.36 2.44 -2.29
C LEU A 76 5.50 3.57 -1.71
N CYS A 77 5.85 4.83 -1.94
CA CYS A 77 5.04 5.98 -1.51
C CYS A 77 3.67 6.00 -2.20
N TYR A 78 3.62 5.73 -3.51
CA TYR A 78 2.36 5.63 -4.25
C TYR A 78 1.49 4.47 -3.73
N ALA A 79 2.10 3.30 -3.49
CA ALA A 79 1.39 2.16 -2.92
C ALA A 79 0.81 2.48 -1.54
N LEU A 80 1.56 3.17 -0.68
CA LEU A 80 1.07 3.61 0.64
C LEU A 80 -0.09 4.60 0.54
N TYR A 81 -0.05 5.56 -0.40
CA TYR A 81 -1.19 6.45 -0.64
C TYR A 81 -2.43 5.69 -1.10
N LEU A 82 -2.28 4.77 -2.06
CA LEU A 82 -3.39 3.96 -2.55
C LEU A 82 -4.01 3.10 -1.43
N ILE A 83 -3.18 2.48 -0.59
CA ILE A 83 -3.64 1.73 0.58
C ILE A 83 -4.39 2.65 1.55
N ALA A 84 -3.86 3.84 1.85
CA ALA A 84 -4.51 4.78 2.77
C ALA A 84 -5.85 5.31 2.23
N ILE A 85 -5.96 5.57 0.92
CA ILE A 85 -7.21 5.94 0.27
C ILE A 85 -8.20 4.78 0.34
N GLY A 86 -7.75 3.55 0.03
CA GLY A 86 -8.60 2.35 0.15
C GLY A 86 -9.15 2.16 1.56
N LEU A 87 -8.28 2.25 2.57
CA LEU A 87 -8.67 2.15 3.98
C LEU A 87 -9.61 3.29 4.40
N PHE A 88 -9.35 4.52 3.97
CA PHE A 88 -10.24 5.65 4.23
C PHE A 88 -11.63 5.39 3.65
N THR A 89 -11.72 4.97 2.38
CA THR A 89 -13.00 4.62 1.74
C THR A 89 -13.71 3.48 2.46
N SER A 90 -12.99 2.41 2.84
CA SER A 90 -13.57 1.29 3.60
C SER A 90 -14.10 1.75 4.96
N LEU A 91 -13.39 2.64 5.67
CA LEU A 91 -13.85 3.22 6.93
C LEU A 91 -15.09 4.09 6.73
N THR A 92 -15.13 4.90 5.67
CA THR A 92 -16.31 5.73 5.32
C THR A 92 -17.54 4.86 5.13
N LEU A 93 -17.43 3.82 4.30
CA LEU A 93 -18.50 2.86 4.04
C LEU A 93 -18.91 2.13 5.31
N PHE A 94 -17.95 1.72 6.14
CA PHE A 94 -18.24 1.02 7.39
C PHE A 94 -18.94 1.90 8.43
N ILE A 95 -18.54 3.17 8.58
CA ILE A 95 -19.20 4.14 9.47
C ILE A 95 -20.62 4.42 8.99
N SER A 96 -20.80 4.63 7.68
CA SER A 96 -22.11 4.83 7.08
C SER A 96 -23.02 3.64 7.32
N TRP A 97 -22.51 2.44 7.11
CA TRP A 97 -23.23 1.20 7.36
C TRP A 97 -23.62 1.07 8.83
N LEU A 98 -22.67 1.25 9.77
CA LEU A 98 -22.93 1.19 11.21
C LEU A 98 -23.96 2.22 11.69
N SER A 99 -24.03 3.38 11.05
CA SER A 99 -24.91 4.48 11.46
C SER A 99 -26.34 4.33 10.94
N ASN A 100 -26.56 3.56 9.87
CA ASN A 100 -27.87 3.32 9.25
C ASN A 100 -28.38 1.89 9.50
N ALA A 101 -27.76 1.22 10.46
CA ALA A 101 -27.89 -0.21 10.67
C ALA A 101 -29.09 -0.57 11.57
N ASP A 102 -30.23 0.10 11.37
CA ASP A 102 -31.41 -0.09 12.22
C ASP A 102 -32.05 -1.49 12.07
N ASP A 103 -31.79 -2.17 10.94
CA ASP A 103 -32.19 -3.56 10.65
C ASP A 103 -30.98 -4.47 10.37
N ILE A 104 -29.95 -4.44 11.23
CA ILE A 104 -28.88 -5.43 11.15
C ILE A 104 -29.47 -6.83 11.36
N ALA A 105 -29.26 -7.73 10.39
CA ALA A 105 -29.57 -9.15 10.56
C ALA A 105 -28.97 -9.64 11.89
N SER A 106 -29.78 -10.26 12.74
CA SER A 106 -29.46 -10.51 14.16
C SER A 106 -28.11 -11.21 14.39
N ASN A 107 -27.65 -12.00 13.43
CA ASN A 107 -26.34 -12.65 13.40
C ASN A 107 -25.14 -11.68 13.26
N LEU A 108 -25.27 -10.62 12.46
CA LEU A 108 -24.23 -9.62 12.24
C LEU A 108 -24.08 -8.72 13.48
N TRP A 109 -25.20 -8.39 14.12
CA TRP A 109 -25.19 -7.62 15.38
C TRP A 109 -24.53 -8.43 16.50
N GLN A 110 -24.86 -9.72 16.63
CA GLN A 110 -24.19 -10.61 17.58
C GLN A 110 -22.69 -10.73 17.32
N THR A 111 -22.27 -10.77 16.05
CA THR A 111 -20.85 -10.83 15.68
C THR A 111 -20.12 -9.53 16.04
N LEU A 112 -20.77 -8.38 15.85
CA LEU A 112 -20.26 -7.07 16.27
C LEU A 112 -20.13 -6.99 17.80
N LEU A 113 -21.18 -7.38 18.53
CA LEU A 113 -21.21 -7.42 20.00
C LEU A 113 -20.19 -8.39 20.59
N ALA A 114 -19.87 -9.47 19.88
CA ALA A 114 -18.83 -10.42 20.25
C ALA A 114 -17.40 -9.90 20.00
N GLY A 115 -17.22 -8.65 19.55
CA GLY A 115 -15.92 -8.09 19.22
C GLY A 115 -15.28 -8.73 17.97
N LYS A 116 -16.07 -9.42 17.14
CA LYS A 116 -15.60 -10.11 15.93
C LYS A 116 -15.80 -9.26 14.67
N VAL A 117 -15.58 -7.95 14.80
CA VAL A 117 -15.79 -6.97 13.73
C VAL A 117 -14.93 -7.28 12.49
N HIS A 118 -13.72 -7.79 12.70
CA HIS A 118 -12.82 -8.20 11.61
C HIS A 118 -13.38 -9.37 10.79
N SER A 119 -14.17 -10.27 11.40
CA SER A 119 -14.82 -11.38 10.70
C SER A 119 -15.93 -10.87 9.77
N LEU A 120 -16.62 -9.79 10.13
CA LEU A 120 -17.66 -9.17 9.30
C LEU A 120 -17.08 -8.67 7.98
N LEU A 121 -15.91 -8.03 8.00
CA LEU A 121 -15.26 -7.50 6.78
C LEU A 121 -14.84 -8.60 5.79
N ALA A 122 -14.71 -9.85 6.24
CA ALA A 122 -14.41 -10.99 5.37
C ALA A 122 -15.67 -11.58 4.72
N GLU A 123 -16.87 -11.19 5.16
CA GLU A 123 -18.13 -11.70 4.61
C GLU A 123 -18.51 -10.94 3.33
N PRO A 124 -18.61 -11.59 2.16
CA PRO A 124 -18.87 -10.88 0.90
C PRO A 124 -20.17 -10.06 0.90
N GLY A 125 -21.20 -10.54 1.61
CA GLY A 125 -22.49 -9.86 1.71
C GLY A 125 -22.44 -8.52 2.43
N ILE A 126 -21.45 -8.30 3.31
CA ILE A 126 -21.33 -7.04 4.05
C ILE A 126 -21.02 -5.89 3.11
N TRP A 127 -20.17 -6.12 2.09
CA TRP A 127 -19.70 -5.06 1.21
C TRP A 127 -20.84 -4.50 0.37
N THR A 128 -21.71 -5.36 -0.16
CA THR A 128 -22.91 -4.94 -0.88
C THR A 128 -23.82 -4.10 0.02
N SER A 129 -24.04 -4.53 1.26
CA SER A 129 -24.84 -3.78 2.25
C SER A 129 -24.21 -2.41 2.59
N MET A 130 -22.88 -2.35 2.72
CA MET A 130 -22.16 -1.09 2.93
C MET A 130 -22.28 -0.14 1.74
N PHE A 131 -22.27 -0.65 0.50
CA PHE A 131 -22.46 0.17 -0.69
C PHE A 131 -23.90 0.66 -0.83
N GLU A 132 -24.90 -0.15 -0.50
CA GLU A 132 -26.32 0.24 -0.54
C GLU A 132 -26.62 1.37 0.46
N THR A 133 -26.04 1.27 1.66
CA THR A 133 -26.17 2.30 2.72
C THR A 133 -25.36 3.57 2.45
N ALA A 134 -24.50 3.59 1.43
CA ALA A 134 -23.69 4.76 1.10
C ALA A 134 -24.52 5.96 0.64
N ASN A 135 -25.71 5.73 0.08
CA ASN A 135 -26.62 6.82 -0.32
C ASN A 135 -27.24 7.56 0.88
N ASN A 136 -27.17 6.98 2.08
CA ASN A 136 -27.71 7.54 3.31
C ASN A 136 -26.64 8.22 4.17
N MET A 137 -25.47 8.51 3.61
CA MET A 137 -24.39 9.18 4.36
C MET A 137 -24.80 10.57 4.81
N ASP A 138 -24.73 10.82 6.11
CA ASP A 138 -24.84 12.15 6.70
C ASP A 138 -23.53 12.56 7.38
N PHE A 139 -23.23 13.86 7.38
CA PHE A 139 -22.04 14.40 8.02
C PHE A 139 -22.03 14.15 9.53
N GLY A 140 -23.20 14.08 10.18
CA GLY A 140 -23.31 13.80 11.61
C GLY A 140 -22.70 12.45 12.01
N MET A 141 -22.72 11.46 11.10
CA MET A 141 -22.18 10.11 11.33
C MET A 141 -20.67 10.10 11.59
N TYR A 142 -19.97 11.13 11.09
CA TYR A 142 -18.52 11.23 11.19
C TYR A 142 -18.08 12.14 12.34
N ILE A 143 -18.98 12.71 13.13
CA ILE A 143 -18.63 13.63 14.23
C ILE A 143 -18.61 12.86 15.55
N HIS A 144 -17.42 12.56 16.06
CA HIS A 144 -17.25 11.92 17.36
C HIS A 144 -16.15 12.61 18.17
N ILE A 145 -16.56 13.38 19.18
CA ILE A 145 -15.67 14.25 19.96
C ILE A 145 -14.51 13.48 20.62
N PRO A 146 -14.71 12.31 21.27
CA PRO A 146 -13.60 11.55 21.84
C PRO A 146 -12.56 11.12 20.78
N SER A 147 -13.03 10.69 19.60
CA SER A 147 -12.14 10.31 18.50
C SER A 147 -11.38 11.51 17.95
N LEU A 148 -12.03 12.67 17.88
CA LEU A 148 -11.43 13.91 17.40
C LEU A 148 -10.34 14.39 18.36
N ALA A 149 -10.59 14.31 19.67
CA ALA A 149 -9.61 14.65 20.70
C ALA A 149 -8.38 13.73 20.62
N TRP A 150 -8.59 12.41 20.50
CA TRP A 150 -7.50 11.45 20.30
C TRP A 150 -6.69 11.75 19.04
N ALA A 151 -7.37 11.92 17.90
CA ALA A 151 -6.74 12.23 16.63
C ALA A 151 -5.94 13.54 16.70
N GLY A 152 -6.50 14.58 17.31
CA GLY A 152 -5.82 15.86 17.53
C GLY A 152 -4.55 15.71 18.37
N LEU A 153 -4.64 15.00 19.50
CA LEU A 153 -3.50 14.77 20.39
C LEU A 153 -2.38 13.98 19.69
N CYS A 154 -2.72 12.88 19.01
CA CYS A 154 -1.75 12.08 18.26
C CYS A 154 -1.12 12.87 17.12
N PHE A 155 -1.93 13.58 16.33
CA PHE A 155 -1.44 14.38 15.22
C PHE A 155 -0.49 15.48 15.70
N PHE A 156 -0.84 16.18 16.76
CA PHE A 156 -0.01 17.23 17.34
C PHE A 156 1.30 16.66 17.92
N GLY A 157 1.19 15.62 18.77
CA GLY A 157 2.35 14.98 19.40
C GLY A 157 3.36 14.45 18.38
N LEU A 158 2.88 13.73 17.36
CA LEU A 158 3.73 13.23 16.27
C LEU A 158 4.29 14.36 15.42
N SER A 159 3.54 15.43 15.20
CA SER A 159 4.06 16.63 14.52
C SER A 159 5.21 17.28 15.27
N CYS A 160 5.13 17.36 16.60
CA CYS A 160 6.21 17.88 17.43
C CYS A 160 7.44 16.98 17.38
N ILE A 161 7.26 15.66 17.49
CA ILE A 161 8.35 14.67 17.38
C ILE A 161 9.05 14.77 16.01
N GLN A 162 8.27 14.88 14.93
CA GLN A 162 8.78 15.02 13.57
C GLN A 162 9.60 16.31 13.41
N LYS A 163 9.06 17.46 13.82
CA LYS A 163 9.72 18.78 13.68
C LYS A 163 11.05 18.84 14.43
N LYS A 164 11.10 18.23 15.61
CA LYS A 164 12.30 18.20 16.45
C LYS A 164 13.29 17.09 16.08
N GLN A 165 12.97 16.27 15.05
CA GLN A 165 13.77 15.13 14.60
C GLN A 165 14.18 14.19 15.76
N LEU A 166 13.31 14.01 16.75
CA LEU A 166 13.66 13.31 18.00
C LEU A 166 13.83 11.80 17.84
N VAL A 167 13.29 11.24 16.75
CA VAL A 167 13.21 9.79 16.55
C VAL A 167 13.60 9.41 15.13
N SER A 168 14.05 8.16 14.98
CA SER A 168 14.31 7.58 13.65
C SER A 168 13.03 7.48 12.82
N GLN A 169 13.17 7.40 11.49
CA GLN A 169 12.04 7.20 10.57
C GLN A 169 11.24 5.93 10.91
N LEU A 170 11.91 4.82 11.21
CA LEU A 170 11.25 3.57 11.57
C LEU A 170 10.39 3.79 12.83
N THR A 171 10.96 4.42 13.85
CA THR A 171 10.25 4.75 15.09
C THR A 171 9.07 5.67 14.82
N PHE A 172 9.24 6.70 14.00
CA PHE A 172 8.15 7.62 13.63
C PHE A 172 7.01 6.88 12.93
N THR A 173 7.33 6.04 11.95
CA THR A 173 6.34 5.23 11.23
C THR A 173 5.62 4.27 12.18
N SER A 174 6.35 3.58 13.07
CA SER A 174 5.75 2.68 14.06
C SER A 174 4.81 3.42 15.00
N LEU A 175 5.19 4.63 15.47
CA LEU A 175 4.33 5.45 16.31
C LEU A 175 3.10 5.96 15.56
N ALA A 176 3.23 6.32 14.28
CA ALA A 176 2.10 6.72 13.44
C ALA A 176 1.12 5.57 13.21
N VAL A 177 1.62 4.37 12.92
CA VAL A 177 0.81 3.14 12.80
C VAL A 177 0.11 2.86 14.13
N ALA A 178 0.84 2.90 15.25
CA ALA A 178 0.26 2.68 16.57
C ALA A 178 -0.83 3.71 16.90
N ALA A 179 -0.63 5.00 16.59
CA ALA A 179 -1.62 6.04 16.83
C ALA A 179 -2.95 5.79 16.09
N VAL A 180 -2.88 5.25 14.87
CA VAL A 180 -4.05 4.88 14.05
C VAL A 180 -4.72 3.61 14.56
N THR A 181 -3.95 2.57 14.93
CA THR A 181 -4.50 1.24 15.22
C THR A 181 -4.87 1.02 16.68
N LEU A 182 -4.24 1.73 17.61
CA LEU A 182 -4.40 1.51 19.05
C LEU A 182 -5.85 1.71 19.53
N PRO A 183 -6.60 2.76 19.11
CA PRO A 183 -8.02 2.89 19.48
C PRO A 183 -8.84 1.67 19.08
N TYR A 184 -8.60 1.13 17.88
CA TYR A 184 -9.31 -0.05 17.39
C TYR A 184 -8.96 -1.30 18.18
N LEU A 185 -7.66 -1.58 18.38
CA LEU A 185 -7.20 -2.73 19.17
C LEU A 185 -7.70 -2.67 20.62
N TRP A 186 -7.65 -1.48 21.22
CA TRP A 186 -8.19 -1.24 22.56
C TRP A 186 -9.70 -1.51 22.59
N SER A 187 -10.46 -1.00 21.61
CA SER A 187 -11.91 -1.21 21.53
C SER A 187 -12.26 -2.70 21.46
N LEU A 188 -11.57 -3.46 20.61
CA LEU A 188 -11.77 -4.91 20.50
C LEU A 188 -11.44 -5.65 21.81
N ALA A 189 -10.27 -5.36 22.40
CA ALA A 189 -9.85 -5.99 23.65
C ALA A 189 -10.80 -5.66 24.80
N TYR A 190 -11.26 -4.41 24.87
CA TYR A 190 -12.17 -3.95 25.90
C TYR A 190 -13.54 -4.62 25.80
N ILE A 191 -14.11 -4.71 24.59
CA ILE A 191 -15.38 -5.43 24.33
C ILE A 191 -15.25 -6.93 24.63
N ALA A 192 -14.13 -7.55 24.26
CA ALA A 192 -13.93 -8.99 24.46
C ALA A 192 -13.75 -9.40 25.93
N THR A 193 -13.31 -8.47 26.79
CA THR A 193 -12.97 -8.77 28.20
C THR A 193 -14.01 -8.30 29.20
N HIS A 194 -14.97 -7.45 28.79
CA HIS A 194 -15.98 -6.87 29.68
C HIS A 194 -17.39 -7.28 29.24
N GLU A 195 -18.24 -7.61 30.20
CA GLU A 195 -19.68 -7.80 29.96
C GLU A 195 -20.36 -6.44 29.79
N LEU A 196 -20.36 -5.93 28.56
CA LEU A 196 -20.92 -4.64 28.23
C LEU A 196 -22.37 -4.76 27.76
N LYS A 197 -23.19 -3.77 28.13
CA LYS A 197 -24.53 -3.61 27.54
C LYS A 197 -24.39 -3.14 26.10
N ALA A 198 -25.35 -3.50 25.23
CA ALA A 198 -25.36 -3.09 23.83
C ALA A 198 -25.21 -1.56 23.64
N THR A 199 -25.78 -0.76 24.55
CA THR A 199 -25.68 0.71 24.54
C THR A 199 -24.27 1.26 24.79
N GLN A 200 -23.37 0.46 25.38
CA GLN A 200 -21.98 0.84 25.65
C GLN A 200 -21.05 0.46 24.51
N ILE A 201 -21.38 -0.60 23.77
CA ILE A 201 -20.53 -1.15 22.70
C ILE A 201 -20.46 -0.19 21.50
N GLY A 202 -21.57 0.43 21.11
CA GLY A 202 -21.63 1.37 19.98
C GLY A 202 -20.60 2.51 20.07
N PRO A 203 -20.60 3.32 21.16
CA PRO A 203 -19.62 4.39 21.35
C PRO A 203 -18.16 3.92 21.38
N ILE A 204 -17.90 2.71 21.86
CA ILE A 204 -16.54 2.12 21.91
C ILE A 204 -16.08 1.77 20.49
N ILE A 205 -16.93 1.14 19.69
CA ILE A 205 -16.64 0.86 18.27
C ILE A 205 -16.45 2.16 17.51
N ALA A 206 -17.33 3.15 17.72
CA ALA A 206 -17.22 4.47 17.11
C ALA A 206 -15.88 5.14 17.46
N PHE A 207 -15.44 5.04 18.72
CA PHE A 207 -14.12 5.50 19.11
C PHE A 207 -13.01 4.81 18.30
N GLY A 208 -12.99 3.48 18.26
CA GLY A 208 -11.96 2.73 17.53
C GLY A 208 -11.90 3.06 16.03
N VAL A 209 -13.06 3.12 15.37
CA VAL A 209 -13.17 3.27 13.91
C VAL A 209 -12.97 4.73 13.49
N ILE A 210 -13.67 5.68 14.14
CA ILE A 210 -13.63 7.10 13.75
C ILE A 210 -12.26 7.71 14.07
N SER A 211 -11.56 7.23 15.11
CA SER A 211 -10.19 7.66 15.39
C SER A 211 -9.24 7.32 14.25
N ALA A 212 -9.35 6.10 13.70
CA ALA A 212 -8.56 5.68 12.55
C ALA A 212 -8.93 6.50 11.30
N PHE A 213 -10.23 6.76 11.08
CA PHE A 213 -10.72 7.58 9.97
C PHE A 213 -10.10 8.98 9.96
N TYR A 214 -10.03 9.66 11.11
CA TYR A 214 -9.40 10.98 11.20
C TYR A 214 -7.88 10.97 11.00
N LEU A 215 -7.19 9.88 11.37
CA LEU A 215 -5.73 9.83 11.37
C LEU A 215 -5.10 9.22 10.12
N ILE A 216 -5.78 8.30 9.43
CA ILE A 216 -5.19 7.48 8.35
C ILE A 216 -4.55 8.32 7.24
N LEU A 217 -5.27 9.30 6.69
CA LEU A 217 -4.75 10.17 5.63
C LEU A 217 -3.64 11.12 6.11
N PRO A 218 -3.85 11.93 7.18
CA PRO A 218 -2.83 12.87 7.62
C PRO A 218 -1.55 12.19 8.12
N MET A 219 -1.64 11.02 8.76
CA MET A 219 -0.47 10.27 9.20
C MET A 219 0.29 9.64 8.03
N THR A 220 -0.41 9.03 7.06
CA THR A 220 0.24 8.50 5.86
C THR A 220 1.00 9.59 5.10
N HIS A 221 0.39 10.76 4.93
CA HIS A 221 1.06 11.90 4.30
C HIS A 221 2.36 12.30 5.03
N LYS A 222 2.32 12.35 6.37
CA LYS A 222 3.51 12.66 7.18
C LYS A 222 4.60 11.59 7.06
N VAL A 223 4.23 10.31 7.12
CA VAL A 223 5.18 9.19 6.98
C VAL A 223 5.89 9.26 5.63
N ILE A 224 5.15 9.50 4.55
CA ILE A 224 5.70 9.64 3.20
C ILE A 224 6.63 10.85 3.11
N LYS A 225 6.25 11.99 3.69
CA LYS A 225 7.10 13.18 3.71
C LYS A 225 8.42 12.95 4.46
N VAL A 226 8.39 12.18 5.57
CA VAL A 226 9.60 11.80 6.30
C VAL A 226 10.48 10.87 5.48
N ALA A 227 9.90 9.92 4.75
CA ALA A 227 10.66 9.03 3.87
C ALA A 227 11.40 9.82 2.79
N GLN A 228 10.68 10.65 2.05
CA GLN A 228 11.22 11.44 0.92
C GLN A 228 12.29 12.46 1.35
N ALA A 229 12.15 13.06 2.54
CA ALA A 229 13.14 14.00 3.05
C ALA A 229 14.51 13.35 3.27
N LYS A 230 14.57 12.04 3.52
CA LYS A 230 15.81 11.32 3.78
C LYS A 230 16.50 10.82 2.51
N SER A 231 15.75 10.51 1.46
CA SER A 231 16.34 10.07 0.18
C SER A 231 16.95 11.18 -0.66
N THR A 232 16.63 12.44 -0.35
CA THR A 232 17.28 13.60 -1.00
C THR A 232 18.69 13.88 -0.44
N ILE A 233 19.10 13.20 0.64
CA ILE A 233 20.37 13.44 1.37
C ILE A 233 21.45 12.41 1.00
N ILE A 234 21.18 11.48 0.07
CA ILE A 234 22.14 10.45 -0.39
C ILE A 234 22.55 10.72 -1.83
#